data_AF-E4YWP9-F1
#
_entry.id   AF-E4YWP9-F1
#
_cell.length_a   1.000
_cell.length_b   1.000
_cell.length_c   1.000
_cell.angle_alpha   90.00
_cell.angle_beta   90.00
_cell.angle_gamma   90.00
#
_symmetry.space_group_name_H-M   'P 1'
#
loop_
_entity.id
_entity.type
_entity.pdbx_description
1 polymer ?
#
loop_
_entity_poly.entity_id
_entity_poly.type
_entity_poly.pdbx_seq_one_letter_code
_entity_poly.pdbx_strand_id
1 'polypeptide(L)'
;MQSSIICEPEPVAVLTIRILLNFLAQNGLINNYGDPNEVRNCRLVGLTDIDHSKGSTADKVADYMNDLIDIGVAGFRVDAAKHMWPEETEILYEKLHDLPVGKGFAANTRPWIGQEVIDQGGEPIKKEEYIGMGAVTEFNYCFSLGNLRGSLAQLKTVADKPSNWGFLSNKNAFVFTNNHDNQRGHGGGGGGIVTFKSPHDLPYVTGMMMALPFGTKRIMSSYLFEDGDQGPPNAQPSTADPSAISCTNDWVCEHRWTGIRNIGMLGGAMRSEADSYSNWWDNGSSQVSFSRGSGWFAVNSDAWAMEGGIQTGLAAGKYCDLAQSDLDS
;
A
#
# COMPACT_ATOMS: atom_id res chain seq x y z
N MET A 1 34.02 13.01 17.92
CA MET A 1 32.88 12.18 18.36
C MET A 1 32.50 11.30 17.20
N GLN A 2 32.33 10.00 17.44
CA GLN A 2 32.18 8.97 16.42
C GLN A 2 30.99 9.25 15.50
N SER A 3 31.29 9.36 14.21
CA SER A 3 30.32 9.26 13.12
C SER A 3 29.86 7.80 13.04
N SER A 4 28.70 7.49 13.59
CA SER A 4 28.00 6.24 13.29
C SER A 4 27.41 6.37 11.89
N ILE A 5 28.10 5.77 10.92
CA ILE A 5 27.52 5.42 9.62
C ILE A 5 26.37 4.45 9.95
N ILE A 6 25.14 4.93 9.87
CA ILE A 6 23.97 4.06 9.84
C ILE A 6 24.06 3.36 8.49
N CYS A 7 24.46 2.09 8.51
CA CYS A 7 24.30 1.22 7.35
C CYS A 7 22.81 1.23 7.01
N GLU A 8 22.46 1.77 5.84
CA GLU A 8 21.12 1.60 5.29
C GLU A 8 20.83 0.09 5.23
N PRO A 9 19.71 -0.40 5.79
CA PRO A 9 19.35 -1.80 5.59
C PRO A 9 19.16 -2.03 4.08
N GLU A 10 19.74 -3.10 3.56
CA GLU A 10 19.51 -3.50 2.17
C GLU A 10 18.00 -3.54 1.88
N PRO A 11 17.55 -3.10 0.69
CA PRO A 11 16.13 -3.08 0.37
C PRO A 11 15.55 -4.49 0.46
N VAL A 12 14.64 -4.65 1.43
CA VAL A 12 13.89 -5.88 1.65
C VAL A 12 12.85 -6.02 0.54
N ALA A 13 13.08 -6.94 -0.40
CA ALA A 13 12.17 -7.14 -1.53
C ALA A 13 10.92 -7.93 -1.11
N VAL A 14 9.74 -7.40 -1.43
CA VAL A 14 8.46 -8.11 -1.42
C VAL A 14 8.01 -8.27 -2.86
N LEU A 15 7.79 -9.50 -3.31
CA LEU A 15 7.42 -9.79 -4.70
C LEU A 15 5.92 -9.91 -4.87
N THR A 16 5.40 -9.50 -6.03
CA THR A 16 4.03 -9.83 -6.43
C THR A 16 4.01 -11.19 -7.09
N ILE A 17 3.17 -12.10 -6.60
CA ILE A 17 2.94 -13.40 -7.23
C ILE A 17 1.50 -13.46 -7.71
N ARG A 18 1.34 -13.92 -8.95
CA ARG A 18 0.05 -14.20 -9.57
C ARG A 18 -0.25 -15.69 -9.50
N ILE A 19 -1.32 -16.02 -8.80
CA ILE A 19 -1.82 -17.39 -8.64
C ILE A 19 -3.21 -17.40 -9.30
N LEU A 20 -3.42 -18.17 -10.37
CA LEU A 20 -4.70 -18.24 -11.14
C LEU A 20 -5.54 -19.46 -10.68
N LEU A 21 -6.91 -19.56 -10.71
CA LEU A 21 -7.72 -20.37 -9.71
C LEU A 21 -9.08 -21.14 -10.05
N ASN A 22 -9.14 -22.47 -10.31
CA ASN A 22 -10.08 -23.45 -11.01
C ASN A 22 -11.66 -23.45 -11.04
N PHE A 23 -12.33 -24.06 -12.08
CA PHE A 23 -13.77 -24.07 -12.58
C PHE A 23 -15.01 -24.60 -11.78
N LEU A 24 -16.15 -23.87 -11.91
CA LEU A 24 -17.58 -24.24 -11.87
C LEU A 24 -18.51 -23.14 -12.50
N ALA A 25 -18.59 -22.97 -13.83
CA ALA A 25 -19.65 -22.15 -14.48
C ALA A 25 -20.00 -22.59 -15.91
N GLN A 26 -21.20 -22.23 -16.39
CA GLN A 26 -21.76 -22.61 -17.72
C GLN A 26 -20.90 -22.16 -18.92
N ASN A 27 -20.15 -21.05 -18.79
CA ASN A 27 -19.12 -20.59 -19.74
C ASN A 27 -17.69 -20.65 -19.15
N GLY A 28 -17.56 -21.08 -17.89
CA GLY A 28 -16.31 -21.14 -17.12
C GLY A 28 -15.76 -19.79 -16.67
N LEU A 29 -16.48 -18.67 -16.82
CA LEU A 29 -16.07 -17.33 -16.40
C LEU A 29 -16.80 -16.88 -15.14
N ILE A 30 -16.21 -15.94 -14.41
CA ILE A 30 -16.90 -15.19 -13.36
C ILE A 30 -17.81 -14.14 -14.01
N ASN A 31 -19.11 -14.21 -13.73
CA ASN A 31 -20.17 -13.30 -14.17
C ASN A 31 -20.99 -12.77 -12.99
N ASN A 32 -21.08 -13.50 -11.87
CA ASN A 32 -21.85 -13.12 -10.69
C ASN A 32 -20.97 -13.04 -9.42
N TYR A 33 -20.57 -11.82 -9.04
CA TYR A 33 -19.85 -11.58 -7.78
C TYR A 33 -20.70 -11.81 -6.52
N GLY A 34 -22.01 -11.99 -6.66
CA GLY A 34 -22.92 -12.40 -5.59
C GLY A 34 -22.87 -13.90 -5.25
N ASP A 35 -22.13 -14.71 -6.00
CA ASP A 35 -21.92 -16.13 -5.72
C ASP A 35 -20.44 -16.40 -5.39
N PRO A 36 -20.09 -16.63 -4.10
CA PRO A 36 -18.70 -16.93 -3.71
C PRO A 36 -18.12 -18.16 -4.41
N ASN A 37 -18.95 -19.15 -4.75
CA ASN A 37 -18.47 -20.35 -5.45
C ASN A 37 -18.08 -20.02 -6.89
N GLU A 38 -18.84 -19.15 -7.56
CA GLU A 38 -18.48 -18.69 -8.90
C GLU A 38 -17.22 -17.84 -8.84
N VAL A 39 -17.10 -16.91 -7.89
CA VAL A 39 -15.94 -16.02 -7.76
C VAL A 39 -14.64 -16.77 -7.47
N ARG A 40 -14.69 -17.82 -6.65
CA ARG A 40 -13.50 -18.59 -6.24
C ARG A 40 -13.20 -19.79 -7.11
N ASN A 41 -14.18 -20.22 -7.90
CA ASN A 41 -14.03 -21.38 -8.74
C ASN A 41 -14.23 -21.06 -10.23
N CYS A 42 -14.07 -19.85 -10.74
CA CYS A 42 -14.20 -19.62 -12.19
C CYS A 42 -13.12 -18.68 -12.71
N ARG A 43 -12.91 -18.72 -14.03
CA ARG A 43 -11.88 -17.92 -14.69
C ARG A 43 -12.19 -16.43 -14.53
N LEU A 44 -11.38 -15.74 -13.75
CA LEU A 44 -11.31 -14.28 -13.75
C LEU A 44 -10.87 -13.81 -15.14
N VAL A 45 -11.76 -13.14 -15.87
CA VAL A 45 -11.53 -12.61 -17.24
C VAL A 45 -10.87 -13.60 -18.22
N GLY A 46 -11.19 -14.89 -18.09
CA GLY A 46 -10.68 -15.96 -18.97
C GLY A 46 -9.32 -16.54 -18.58
N LEU A 47 -8.73 -16.11 -17.47
CA LEU A 47 -7.50 -16.67 -16.93
C LEU A 47 -7.69 -18.13 -16.51
N THR A 48 -6.79 -19.02 -16.94
CA THR A 48 -6.87 -20.45 -16.56
C THR A 48 -6.57 -20.62 -15.09
N ASP A 49 -7.22 -21.60 -14.51
CA ASP A 49 -7.72 -21.47 -13.17
C ASP A 49 -7.17 -22.70 -12.40
N ILE A 50 -6.28 -22.50 -11.41
CA ILE A 50 -5.50 -23.56 -10.72
C ILE A 50 -6.20 -24.05 -9.44
N ASP A 51 -6.23 -25.37 -9.26
CA ASP A 51 -6.95 -26.04 -8.17
C ASP A 51 -6.04 -26.26 -6.95
N HIS A 52 -6.13 -25.40 -5.94
CA HIS A 52 -5.29 -25.45 -4.74
C HIS A 52 -5.74 -26.51 -3.73
N SER A 53 -6.98 -27.00 -3.84
CA SER A 53 -7.46 -28.13 -3.05
C SER A 53 -6.63 -29.41 -3.28
N LYS A 54 -5.97 -29.51 -4.44
CA LYS A 54 -5.06 -30.61 -4.77
C LYS A 54 -3.68 -30.35 -4.16
N GLY A 55 -3.28 -31.19 -3.21
CA GLY A 55 -1.96 -31.12 -2.55
C GLY A 55 -0.79 -30.96 -3.53
N SER A 56 -0.74 -31.76 -4.61
CA SER A 56 0.33 -31.66 -5.62
C SER A 56 0.40 -30.33 -6.36
N THR A 57 -0.72 -29.61 -6.42
CA THR A 57 -0.78 -28.28 -7.05
C THR A 57 -0.30 -27.22 -6.07
N ALA A 58 -0.82 -27.24 -4.84
CA ALA A 58 -0.37 -26.37 -3.76
C ALA A 58 1.13 -26.53 -3.50
N ASP A 59 1.66 -27.76 -3.55
CA ASP A 59 3.09 -28.05 -3.39
C ASP A 59 3.92 -27.34 -4.47
N LYS A 60 3.51 -27.37 -5.74
CA LYS A 60 4.24 -26.67 -6.81
C LYS A 60 4.27 -25.15 -6.63
N VAL A 61 3.17 -24.57 -6.13
CA VAL A 61 3.11 -23.14 -5.84
C VAL A 61 3.99 -22.82 -4.64
N ALA A 62 3.94 -23.63 -3.59
CA ALA A 62 4.79 -23.50 -2.41
C ALA A 62 6.27 -23.62 -2.76
N ASP A 63 6.66 -24.60 -3.58
CA ASP A 63 8.03 -24.81 -4.04
C ASP A 63 8.56 -23.55 -4.75
N TYR A 64 7.77 -22.97 -5.66
CA TYR A 64 8.13 -21.72 -6.33
C TYR A 64 8.30 -20.54 -5.36
N MET A 65 7.39 -20.41 -4.38
CA MET A 65 7.48 -19.37 -3.36
C MET A 65 8.69 -19.59 -2.44
N ASN A 66 9.01 -20.84 -2.10
CA ASN A 66 10.14 -21.23 -1.28
C ASN A 66 11.46 -20.97 -2.00
N ASP A 67 11.57 -21.24 -3.29
CA ASP A 67 12.74 -20.86 -4.10
C ASP A 67 13.02 -19.34 -4.00
N LEU A 68 11.98 -18.51 -4.02
CA LEU A 68 12.10 -17.06 -3.88
C LEU A 68 12.49 -16.64 -2.46
N ILE A 69 11.94 -17.29 -1.44
CA ILE A 69 12.32 -17.07 -0.03
C ILE A 69 13.81 -17.40 0.15
N ASP A 70 14.25 -18.54 -0.37
CA ASP A 70 15.63 -19.02 -0.24
C ASP A 70 16.64 -18.09 -0.96
N ILE A 71 16.21 -17.43 -2.05
CA ILE A 71 16.97 -16.36 -2.70
C ILE A 71 17.15 -15.14 -1.76
N GLY A 72 16.14 -14.82 -0.95
CA GLY A 72 16.13 -13.74 0.03
C GLY A 72 14.94 -12.78 -0.05
N VAL A 73 13.88 -13.13 -0.78
CA VAL A 73 12.62 -12.37 -0.78
C VAL A 73 11.99 -12.44 0.60
N ALA A 74 11.51 -11.31 1.11
CA ALA A 74 11.00 -11.22 2.48
C ALA A 74 9.50 -11.40 2.60
N GLY A 75 8.80 -11.50 1.48
CA GLY A 75 7.36 -11.59 1.47
C GLY A 75 6.74 -11.51 0.10
N PHE A 76 5.42 -11.67 0.07
CA PHE A 76 4.63 -11.74 -1.14
C PHE A 76 3.39 -10.85 -1.07
N ARG A 77 3.15 -10.09 -2.15
CA ARG A 77 1.82 -9.63 -2.50
C ARG A 77 1.16 -10.73 -3.32
N VAL A 78 0.09 -11.33 -2.79
CA VAL A 78 -0.66 -12.39 -3.47
C VAL A 78 -1.78 -11.77 -4.28
N ASP A 79 -1.66 -11.85 -5.61
CA ASP A 79 -2.66 -11.40 -6.59
C ASP A 79 -3.97 -12.14 -6.41
N ALA A 80 -5.08 -11.44 -6.71
CA ALA A 80 -6.38 -12.08 -6.87
C ALA A 80 -6.81 -12.97 -5.69
N ALA A 81 -6.35 -12.70 -4.46
CA ALA A 81 -6.63 -13.52 -3.28
C ALA A 81 -8.14 -13.64 -2.99
N LYS A 82 -8.96 -12.65 -3.38
CA LYS A 82 -10.44 -12.75 -3.36
C LYS A 82 -10.95 -14.05 -4.02
N HIS A 83 -10.29 -14.47 -5.09
CA HIS A 83 -10.66 -15.61 -5.92
C HIS A 83 -10.11 -16.94 -5.38
N MET A 84 -9.43 -16.93 -4.23
CA MET A 84 -8.92 -18.14 -3.57
C MET A 84 -9.84 -18.50 -2.41
N TRP A 85 -9.98 -19.78 -2.07
CA TRP A 85 -10.56 -20.16 -0.79
C TRP A 85 -9.57 -19.83 0.34
N PRO A 86 -10.00 -19.16 1.44
CA PRO A 86 -9.14 -18.84 2.56
C PRO A 86 -8.45 -20.08 3.14
N GLU A 87 -9.17 -21.19 3.27
CA GLU A 87 -8.67 -22.43 3.84
C GLU A 87 -7.56 -23.06 2.97
N GLU A 88 -7.72 -23.03 1.64
CA GLU A 88 -6.70 -23.52 0.71
C GLU A 88 -5.46 -22.62 0.70
N THR A 89 -5.68 -21.32 0.86
CA THR A 89 -4.63 -20.31 0.94
C THR A 89 -3.82 -20.46 2.22
N GLU A 90 -4.48 -20.78 3.34
CA GLU A 90 -3.83 -21.01 4.64
C GLU A 90 -2.89 -22.22 4.55
N ILE A 91 -3.39 -23.34 4.02
CA ILE A 91 -2.59 -24.56 3.80
C ILE A 91 -1.39 -24.29 2.89
N LEU A 92 -1.55 -23.44 1.87
CA LEU A 92 -0.43 -23.03 1.01
C LEU A 92 0.63 -22.25 1.81
N TYR A 93 0.22 -21.28 2.63
CA TYR A 93 1.15 -20.44 3.39
C TYR A 93 1.85 -21.20 4.54
N GLU A 94 1.22 -22.22 5.11
CA GLU A 94 1.83 -23.10 6.10
C GLU A 94 3.05 -23.87 5.53
N LYS A 95 3.06 -24.13 4.22
CA LYS A 95 4.17 -24.82 3.52
C LYS A 95 5.38 -23.93 3.28
N LEU A 96 5.26 -22.62 3.49
CA LEU A 96 6.35 -21.70 3.20
C LEU A 96 7.50 -21.87 4.19
N HIS A 97 8.72 -21.64 3.72
CA HIS A 97 9.91 -21.57 4.57
C HIS A 97 9.87 -20.33 5.47
N ASP A 98 10.64 -20.38 6.55
CA ASP A 98 11.03 -19.17 7.26
C ASP A 98 12.09 -18.42 6.44
N LEU A 99 12.14 -17.09 6.62
CA LEU A 99 13.10 -16.24 5.94
C LEU A 99 14.54 -16.60 6.33
N PRO A 100 15.51 -16.62 5.39
CA PRO A 100 16.84 -17.13 5.68
C PRO A 100 17.64 -16.20 6.61
N VAL A 101 18.14 -16.73 7.74
CA VAL A 101 19.02 -15.97 8.65
C VAL A 101 20.28 -15.46 7.94
N GLY A 102 20.80 -16.24 6.99
CA GLY A 102 21.95 -15.85 6.17
C GLY A 102 21.71 -14.62 5.26
N LYS A 103 20.48 -14.14 5.16
CA LYS A 103 20.07 -12.92 4.44
C LYS A 103 19.72 -11.76 5.36
N GLY A 104 20.05 -11.86 6.66
CA GLY A 104 19.86 -10.79 7.63
C GLY A 104 18.52 -10.82 8.38
N PHE A 105 17.69 -11.85 8.17
CA PHE A 105 16.43 -12.02 8.91
C PHE A 105 16.67 -12.70 10.27
N ALA A 106 15.80 -12.43 11.25
CA ALA A 106 15.83 -13.15 12.52
C ALA A 106 15.39 -14.61 12.34
N ALA A 107 15.86 -15.51 13.21
CA ALA A 107 15.44 -16.91 13.18
C ALA A 107 13.92 -17.06 13.38
N ASN A 108 13.31 -18.01 12.67
CA ASN A 108 11.87 -18.28 12.69
C ASN A 108 10.99 -17.11 12.20
N THR A 109 11.53 -16.22 11.37
CA THR A 109 10.75 -15.12 10.78
C THR A 109 9.96 -15.64 9.58
N ARG A 110 8.63 -15.56 9.61
CA ARG A 110 7.79 -15.90 8.45
C ARG A 110 7.86 -14.81 7.36
N PRO A 111 7.70 -15.16 6.07
CA PRO A 111 7.56 -14.18 5.01
C PRO A 111 6.34 -13.28 5.26
N TRP A 112 6.46 -11.99 4.95
CA TRP A 112 5.33 -11.07 5.02
C TRP A 112 4.33 -11.36 3.91
N ILE A 113 3.04 -11.45 4.23
CA ILE A 113 1.99 -11.72 3.24
C ILE A 113 1.02 -10.52 3.15
N GLY A 114 0.82 -10.02 1.94
CA GLY A 114 -0.16 -8.99 1.59
C GLY A 114 -1.12 -9.50 0.53
N GLN A 115 -2.40 -9.64 0.87
CA GLN A 115 -3.39 -10.32 0.02
C GLN A 115 -4.25 -9.31 -0.71
N GLU A 116 -4.36 -9.44 -2.03
CA GLU A 116 -5.28 -8.62 -2.80
C GLU A 116 -6.71 -9.14 -2.68
N VAL A 117 -7.51 -8.43 -1.90
CA VAL A 117 -8.95 -8.66 -1.80
C VAL A 117 -9.65 -7.32 -2.01
N ILE A 118 -10.26 -7.15 -3.19
CA ILE A 118 -11.02 -5.94 -3.53
C ILE A 118 -12.39 -6.01 -2.86
N ASP A 119 -12.52 -5.71 -1.57
CA ASP A 119 -13.83 -5.64 -0.89
C ASP A 119 -14.22 -4.19 -0.62
N GLN A 120 -15.18 -3.69 -1.40
CA GLN A 120 -15.76 -2.35 -1.26
C GLN A 120 -17.21 -2.37 -0.75
N GLY A 121 -17.64 -3.50 -0.16
CA GLY A 121 -19.02 -3.75 0.24
C GLY A 121 -19.90 -4.25 -0.91
N GLY A 122 -21.14 -4.63 -0.61
CA GLY A 122 -22.12 -5.09 -1.60
C GLY A 122 -21.94 -6.53 -2.11
N GLU A 123 -20.77 -7.15 -1.89
CA GLU A 123 -20.49 -8.54 -2.26
C GLU A 123 -20.43 -9.46 -1.03
N PRO A 124 -20.70 -10.77 -1.16
CA PRO A 124 -20.67 -11.73 -0.05
C PRO A 124 -19.26 -12.06 0.44
N ILE A 125 -18.23 -12.05 -0.43
CA ILE A 125 -16.84 -12.32 -0.02
C ILE A 125 -16.28 -11.10 0.71
N LYS A 126 -15.75 -11.32 1.90
CA LYS A 126 -15.25 -10.29 2.81
C LYS A 126 -13.74 -10.38 2.98
N LYS A 127 -13.08 -9.22 3.00
CA LYS A 127 -11.63 -9.12 3.28
C LYS A 127 -11.28 -9.66 4.67
N GLU A 128 -12.21 -9.62 5.62
CA GLU A 128 -12.07 -10.19 6.96
C GLU A 128 -11.83 -11.71 6.94
N GLU A 129 -12.23 -12.42 5.89
CA GLU A 129 -11.95 -13.86 5.76
C GLU A 129 -10.44 -14.17 5.64
N TYR A 130 -9.62 -13.19 5.27
CA TYR A 130 -8.20 -13.40 4.94
C TYR A 130 -7.23 -12.86 6.00
N ILE A 131 -7.72 -12.16 7.02
CA ILE A 131 -6.87 -11.45 8.00
C ILE A 131 -6.08 -12.37 8.93
N GLY A 132 -6.46 -13.65 9.04
CA GLY A 132 -5.74 -14.65 9.83
C GLY A 132 -4.38 -15.01 9.23
N MET A 133 -4.22 -14.79 7.91
CA MET A 133 -3.07 -15.24 7.13
C MET A 133 -2.07 -14.14 6.78
N GLY A 134 -2.42 -12.86 7.01
CA GLY A 134 -1.56 -11.74 6.66
C GLY A 134 -2.33 -10.44 6.52
N ALA A 135 -1.64 -9.41 6.02
CA ALA A 135 -2.27 -8.15 5.68
C ALA A 135 -3.15 -8.30 4.43
N VAL A 136 -4.17 -7.46 4.31
CA VAL A 136 -5.11 -7.47 3.18
C VAL A 136 -5.23 -6.06 2.63
N THR A 137 -5.24 -5.93 1.30
CA THR A 137 -5.36 -4.64 0.61
C THR A 137 -6.64 -3.91 1.00
N GLU A 138 -6.52 -2.71 1.55
CA GLU A 138 -7.66 -1.90 1.98
C GLU A 138 -8.03 -0.87 0.88
N PHE A 139 -8.78 -1.32 -0.13
CA PHE A 139 -9.18 -0.48 -1.27
C PHE A 139 -10.11 0.68 -0.89
N ASN A 140 -10.87 0.57 0.21
CA ASN A 140 -11.70 1.70 0.65
C ASN A 140 -10.83 2.86 1.18
N TYR A 141 -9.60 2.58 1.64
CA TYR A 141 -8.69 3.61 2.14
C TYR A 141 -8.24 4.55 1.04
N CYS A 142 -7.76 4.03 -0.11
CA CYS A 142 -7.30 4.85 -1.22
C CYS A 142 -8.41 5.76 -1.77
N PHE A 143 -9.62 5.20 -1.91
CA PHE A 143 -10.81 5.94 -2.33
C PHE A 143 -11.18 7.05 -1.33
N SER A 144 -11.19 6.72 -0.04
CA SER A 144 -11.58 7.68 1.01
C SER A 144 -10.61 8.85 1.08
N LEU A 145 -9.29 8.60 1.07
CA LEU A 145 -8.30 9.68 1.06
C LEU A 145 -8.43 10.58 -0.18
N GLY A 146 -8.70 9.99 -1.35
CA GLY A 146 -8.94 10.75 -2.58
C GLY A 146 -10.18 11.64 -2.52
N ASN A 147 -11.24 11.22 -1.84
CA ASN A 147 -12.47 12.00 -1.70
C ASN A 147 -12.42 13.06 -0.59
N LEU A 148 -11.55 12.86 0.41
CA LEU A 148 -11.41 13.78 1.54
C LEU A 148 -10.66 15.08 1.23
N ARG A 149 -10.14 15.25 0.01
CA ARG A 149 -9.40 16.45 -0.41
C ARG A 149 -10.18 17.76 -0.22
N GLY A 150 -11.52 17.72 -0.21
CA GLY A 150 -12.38 18.89 0.06
C GLY A 150 -13.01 18.91 1.46
N SER A 151 -12.61 18.00 2.35
CA SER A 151 -13.20 17.84 3.69
C SER A 151 -12.19 17.25 4.68
N LEU A 152 -10.96 17.78 4.71
CA LEU A 152 -9.85 17.18 5.44
C LEU A 152 -10.12 17.02 6.95
N ALA A 153 -10.95 17.85 7.58
CA ALA A 153 -11.35 17.66 8.98
C ALA A 153 -11.91 16.24 9.28
N GLN A 154 -12.49 15.57 8.28
CA GLN A 154 -12.96 14.19 8.41
C GLN A 154 -11.84 13.14 8.50
N LEU A 155 -10.59 13.48 8.17
CA LEU A 155 -9.43 12.61 8.39
C LEU A 155 -9.32 12.15 9.85
N LYS A 156 -9.79 12.96 10.80
CA LYS A 156 -9.85 12.58 12.20
C LYS A 156 -10.63 11.30 12.41
N THR A 157 -11.76 11.17 11.72
CA THR A 157 -12.63 9.98 11.83
C THR A 157 -12.04 8.77 11.11
N VAL A 158 -11.26 8.98 10.04
CA VAL A 158 -10.47 7.91 9.40
C VAL A 158 -9.46 7.33 10.38
N ALA A 159 -8.78 8.20 11.13
CA ALA A 159 -7.79 7.81 12.12
C ALA A 159 -8.41 7.17 13.38
N ASP A 160 -9.46 7.79 13.93
CA ASP A 160 -10.04 7.39 15.23
C ASP A 160 -11.07 6.26 15.12
N LYS A 161 -11.77 6.19 13.99
CA LYS A 161 -12.90 5.27 13.76
C LYS A 161 -12.82 4.62 12.38
N PRO A 162 -11.73 3.91 12.04
CA PRO A 162 -11.54 3.29 10.72
C PRO A 162 -12.70 2.34 10.34
N SER A 163 -13.33 1.67 11.31
CA SER A 163 -14.50 0.81 11.08
C SER A 163 -15.71 1.56 10.52
N ASN A 164 -15.89 2.85 10.83
CA ASN A 164 -16.98 3.67 10.27
C ASN A 164 -16.83 3.88 8.76
N TRP A 165 -15.61 3.73 8.26
CA TRP A 165 -15.26 3.81 6.85
C TRP A 165 -15.22 2.41 6.19
N GLY A 166 -15.64 1.38 6.93
CA GLY A 166 -15.56 -0.01 6.49
C GLY A 166 -14.11 -0.48 6.33
N PHE A 167 -13.15 0.09 7.05
CA PHE A 167 -11.76 -0.37 7.00
C PHE A 167 -11.49 -1.51 7.98
N LEU A 168 -10.51 -2.34 7.63
CA LEU A 168 -9.89 -3.32 8.51
C LEU A 168 -9.25 -2.65 9.74
N SER A 169 -8.93 -3.48 10.73
CA SER A 169 -8.07 -3.04 11.83
C SER A 169 -6.67 -2.66 11.32
N ASN A 170 -6.02 -1.70 11.99
CA ASN A 170 -4.70 -1.18 11.62
C ASN A 170 -3.67 -2.26 11.27
N LYS A 171 -3.54 -3.28 12.13
CA LYS A 171 -2.57 -4.37 11.96
C LYS A 171 -2.80 -5.26 10.73
N ASN A 172 -4.03 -5.29 10.19
CA ASN A 172 -4.42 -6.15 9.08
C ASN A 172 -4.48 -5.38 7.74
N ALA A 173 -4.44 -4.05 7.77
CA ALA A 173 -4.64 -3.23 6.58
C ALA A 173 -3.32 -3.06 5.79
N PHE A 174 -3.37 -3.34 4.49
CA PHE A 174 -2.35 -2.98 3.53
C PHE A 174 -2.85 -1.81 2.66
N VAL A 175 -2.32 -0.61 2.91
CA VAL A 175 -2.84 0.65 2.39
C VAL A 175 -1.91 1.28 1.35
N PHE A 176 -2.52 2.01 0.43
CA PHE A 176 -1.88 2.72 -0.66
C PHE A 176 -2.79 3.87 -1.11
N THR A 177 -2.27 4.83 -1.87
CA THR A 177 -3.07 5.90 -2.49
C THR A 177 -3.63 5.49 -3.85
N ASN A 178 -2.92 4.60 -4.55
CA ASN A 178 -3.34 3.92 -5.77
C ASN A 178 -2.52 2.61 -5.93
N ASN A 179 -2.93 1.75 -6.85
CA ASN A 179 -2.17 0.58 -7.30
C ASN A 179 -2.02 0.60 -8.83
N HIS A 180 -1.43 -0.45 -9.39
CA HIS A 180 -1.23 -0.56 -10.83
C HIS A 180 -2.53 -0.67 -11.62
N ASP A 181 -3.59 -1.28 -11.08
CA ASP A 181 -4.89 -1.40 -11.78
C ASP A 181 -5.70 -0.09 -11.71
N ASN A 182 -5.91 0.44 -10.51
CA ASN A 182 -6.85 1.54 -10.30
C ASN A 182 -6.31 2.89 -10.76
N GLN A 183 -5.00 3.04 -10.94
CA GLN A 183 -4.45 4.20 -11.64
C GLN A 183 -4.79 4.22 -13.13
N ARG A 184 -5.20 3.08 -13.70
CA ARG A 184 -5.66 2.90 -15.09
C ARG A 184 -7.19 2.87 -15.21
N GLY A 185 -7.91 3.01 -14.10
CA GLY A 185 -9.38 2.90 -14.06
C GLY A 185 -9.89 1.47 -13.94
N HIS A 186 -9.02 0.49 -13.71
CA HIS A 186 -9.39 -0.91 -13.47
C HIS A 186 -9.50 -1.21 -11.97
N GLY A 187 -10.22 -2.26 -11.58
CA GLY A 187 -10.29 -2.71 -10.19
C GLY A 187 -11.04 -1.76 -9.25
N GLY A 188 -10.62 -1.72 -7.97
CA GLY A 188 -11.34 -1.02 -6.91
C GLY A 188 -11.08 0.49 -6.84
N GLY A 189 -12.14 1.26 -6.58
CA GLY A 189 -12.07 2.68 -6.21
C GLY A 189 -12.61 3.70 -7.24
N GLY A 190 -12.83 3.33 -8.50
CA GLY A 190 -13.47 4.22 -9.49
C GLY A 190 -12.78 5.58 -9.71
N GLY A 191 -13.54 6.61 -10.09
CA GLY A 191 -13.02 7.94 -10.48
C GLY A 191 -12.44 8.81 -9.35
N GLY A 192 -12.42 8.32 -8.11
CA GLY A 192 -11.87 9.04 -6.95
C GLY A 192 -10.38 8.79 -6.68
N ILE A 193 -9.73 7.94 -7.47
CA ILE A 193 -8.34 7.55 -7.27
C ILE A 193 -7.39 8.67 -7.69
N VAL A 194 -6.47 9.03 -6.79
CA VAL A 194 -5.43 10.03 -7.02
C VAL A 194 -4.15 9.34 -7.49
N THR A 195 -3.64 9.75 -8.65
CA THR A 195 -2.50 9.12 -9.34
C THR A 195 -1.46 10.18 -9.72
N PHE A 196 -0.36 9.75 -10.37
CA PHE A 196 0.62 10.69 -10.91
C PHE A 196 0.05 11.62 -11.99
N LYS A 197 -1.09 11.27 -12.61
CA LYS A 197 -1.83 12.15 -13.53
C LYS A 197 -2.47 13.35 -12.80
N SER A 198 -2.46 13.35 -11.47
CA SER A 198 -2.83 14.46 -10.59
C SER A 198 -1.62 14.90 -9.76
N PRO A 199 -0.56 15.48 -10.38
CA PRO A 199 0.73 15.70 -9.74
C PRO A 199 0.69 16.72 -8.59
N HIS A 200 -0.32 17.60 -8.58
CA HIS A 200 -0.58 18.48 -7.45
C HIS A 200 -1.16 17.72 -6.24
N ASP A 201 -2.02 16.73 -6.50
CA ASP A 201 -2.81 16.08 -5.45
C ASP A 201 -2.11 14.88 -4.81
N LEU A 202 -1.36 14.12 -5.62
CA LEU A 202 -0.70 12.93 -5.15
C LEU A 202 0.26 13.15 -3.96
N PRO A 203 1.09 14.21 -3.92
CA PRO A 203 2.01 14.43 -2.80
C PRO A 203 1.31 14.58 -1.46
N TYR A 204 0.29 15.43 -1.34
CA TYR A 204 -0.37 15.64 -0.05
C TYR A 204 -1.31 14.49 0.31
N VAL A 205 -1.91 13.79 -0.67
CA VAL A 205 -2.69 12.56 -0.39
C VAL A 205 -1.79 11.43 0.11
N THR A 206 -0.59 11.31 -0.45
CA THR A 206 0.44 10.39 0.06
C THR A 206 0.92 10.83 1.44
N GLY A 207 1.04 12.14 1.66
CA GLY A 207 1.36 12.70 2.99
C GLY A 207 0.32 12.34 4.05
N MET A 208 -0.98 12.46 3.74
CA MET A 208 -2.06 12.02 4.63
C MET A 208 -1.92 10.54 5.01
N MET A 209 -1.66 9.67 4.02
CA MET A 209 -1.43 8.24 4.28
C MET A 209 -0.21 8.03 5.17
N MET A 210 0.95 8.63 4.84
CA MET A 210 2.21 8.39 5.56
C MET A 210 2.22 8.95 6.98
N ALA A 211 1.54 10.07 7.22
CA ALA A 211 1.47 10.70 8.54
C ALA A 211 0.56 9.94 9.52
N LEU A 212 -0.54 9.34 9.04
CA LEU A 212 -1.47 8.58 9.89
C LEU A 212 -0.86 7.24 10.35
N PRO A 213 -1.07 6.81 11.61
CA PRO A 213 -0.59 5.53 12.14
C PRO A 213 -1.46 4.33 11.70
N PHE A 214 -1.90 4.31 10.44
CA PHE A 214 -2.79 3.28 9.91
C PHE A 214 -2.15 2.46 8.78
N GLY A 215 -2.31 1.14 8.84
CA GLY A 215 -1.90 0.15 7.86
C GLY A 215 -0.39 0.01 7.64
N THR A 216 -0.04 -1.10 6.99
CA THR A 216 1.22 -1.24 6.26
C THR A 216 1.11 -0.44 4.97
N LYS A 217 2.04 0.47 4.71
CA LYS A 217 1.91 1.48 3.66
C LYS A 217 2.73 1.11 2.43
N ARG A 218 2.17 1.30 1.24
CA ARG A 218 2.87 1.19 -0.05
C ARG A 218 2.75 2.49 -0.84
N ILE A 219 3.88 2.97 -1.32
CA ILE A 219 3.96 4.03 -2.32
C ILE A 219 4.05 3.37 -3.70
N MET A 220 3.20 3.81 -4.63
CA MET A 220 3.27 3.37 -6.02
C MET A 220 4.42 4.10 -6.73
N SER A 221 5.08 3.41 -7.65
CA SER A 221 6.02 4.00 -8.59
C SER A 221 5.67 3.54 -10.00
N SER A 222 5.38 4.48 -10.87
CA SER A 222 4.71 4.25 -12.15
C SER A 222 5.62 4.55 -13.34
N TYR A 223 5.09 4.27 -14.52
CA TYR A 223 5.56 4.77 -15.81
C TYR A 223 4.40 5.48 -16.52
N LEU A 224 4.71 6.36 -17.47
CA LEU A 224 3.71 7.08 -18.25
C LEU A 224 2.95 6.12 -19.17
N PHE A 225 1.64 6.28 -19.24
CA PHE A 225 0.77 5.55 -20.16
C PHE A 225 -0.42 6.41 -20.58
N GLU A 226 -0.86 6.22 -21.82
CA GLU A 226 -2.08 6.83 -22.38
C GLU A 226 -3.23 5.83 -22.43
N ASP A 227 -2.90 4.54 -22.58
CA ASP A 227 -3.85 3.43 -22.63
C ASP A 227 -3.76 2.54 -21.38
N GLY A 228 -4.89 1.97 -20.97
CA GLY A 228 -5.00 1.13 -19.77
C GLY A 228 -4.25 -0.20 -19.90
N ASP A 229 -4.08 -0.72 -21.11
CA ASP A 229 -3.37 -1.98 -21.37
C ASP A 229 -1.92 -1.75 -21.84
N GLN A 230 -1.46 -0.49 -21.85
CA GLN A 230 -0.11 -0.13 -22.24
C GLN A 230 0.92 -0.68 -21.24
N GLY A 231 1.88 -1.46 -21.77
CA GLY A 231 3.02 -1.98 -21.02
C GLY A 231 4.08 -0.92 -20.68
N PRO A 232 5.12 -1.32 -19.92
CA PRO A 232 6.18 -0.40 -19.49
C PRO A 232 7.04 0.10 -20.66
N PRO A 233 7.78 1.21 -20.47
CA PRO A 233 8.79 1.67 -21.41
C PRO A 233 9.85 0.60 -21.68
N ASN A 234 10.33 0.52 -22.93
CA ASN A 234 11.34 -0.47 -23.32
C ASN A 234 12.72 -0.24 -22.66
N ALA A 235 13.00 1.01 -22.26
CA ALA A 235 14.25 1.37 -21.60
C ALA A 235 14.05 1.51 -20.10
N GLN A 236 14.98 0.96 -19.32
CA GLN A 236 15.01 1.08 -17.86
C GLN A 236 15.21 2.54 -17.43
N PRO A 237 14.73 2.94 -16.24
CA PRO A 237 15.03 4.28 -15.73
C PRO A 237 16.53 4.42 -15.48
N SER A 238 17.10 5.58 -15.75
CA SER A 238 18.47 5.88 -15.32
C SER A 238 18.53 5.88 -13.79
N THR A 239 19.33 5.00 -13.22
CA THR A 239 19.64 4.96 -11.78
C THR A 239 20.92 5.70 -11.44
N ALA A 240 21.57 6.34 -12.43
CA ALA A 240 22.91 6.91 -12.31
C ALA A 240 23.01 8.03 -11.27
N ASP A 241 21.89 8.69 -10.98
CA ASP A 241 21.79 9.67 -9.90
C ASP A 241 20.68 9.26 -8.91
N PRO A 242 21.02 8.76 -7.71
CA PRO A 242 20.03 8.48 -6.67
C PRO A 242 19.39 9.75 -6.09
N SER A 243 20.02 10.93 -6.27
CA SER A 243 19.49 12.22 -5.83
C SER A 243 18.53 12.84 -6.84
N ALA A 244 18.50 12.34 -8.08
CA ALA A 244 17.58 12.83 -9.10
C ALA A 244 16.12 12.64 -8.67
N ILE A 245 15.39 13.76 -8.61
CA ILE A 245 13.98 13.85 -8.22
C ILE A 245 13.07 13.21 -9.29
N SER A 246 13.52 13.19 -10.56
CA SER A 246 12.81 12.62 -11.70
C SER A 246 13.60 11.45 -12.32
N CYS A 247 12.88 10.46 -12.86
CA CYS A 247 13.48 9.42 -13.67
C CYS A 247 13.48 9.77 -15.17
N THR A 248 14.27 9.02 -15.94
CA THR A 248 14.33 9.11 -17.41
C THR A 248 13.43 8.05 -18.05
N ASN A 249 13.29 8.08 -19.38
CA ASN A 249 12.65 7.02 -20.18
C ASN A 249 11.20 6.74 -19.79
N ASP A 250 10.42 7.81 -19.58
CA ASP A 250 8.99 7.76 -19.26
C ASP A 250 8.64 7.05 -17.92
N TRP A 251 9.64 6.83 -17.06
CA TRP A 251 9.41 6.42 -15.69
C TRP A 251 9.04 7.62 -14.83
N VAL A 252 7.94 7.51 -14.08
CA VAL A 252 7.40 8.62 -13.27
C VAL A 252 8.18 8.77 -11.96
N CYS A 253 8.49 7.64 -11.31
CA CYS A 253 9.25 7.59 -10.07
C CYS A 253 8.70 8.49 -8.95
N GLU A 254 7.41 8.38 -8.64
CA GLU A 254 6.74 9.14 -7.57
C GLU A 254 7.45 8.98 -6.23
N HIS A 255 8.06 7.82 -5.97
CA HIS A 255 8.86 7.55 -4.78
C HIS A 255 10.11 8.45 -4.64
N ARG A 256 10.53 9.15 -5.70
CA ARG A 256 11.66 10.11 -5.72
C ARG A 256 11.23 11.56 -5.63
N TRP A 257 9.95 11.86 -5.80
CA TRP A 257 9.44 13.23 -5.69
C TRP A 257 9.69 13.72 -4.26
N THR A 258 10.33 14.87 -4.10
CA THR A 258 10.82 15.36 -2.79
C THR A 258 9.80 15.20 -1.67
N GLY A 259 8.58 15.69 -1.85
CA GLY A 259 7.53 15.58 -0.83
C GLY A 259 7.11 14.14 -0.53
N ILE A 260 7.03 13.26 -1.53
CA ILE A 260 6.66 11.85 -1.32
C ILE A 260 7.80 11.08 -0.65
N ARG A 261 9.03 11.26 -1.12
CA ARG A 261 10.24 10.64 -0.56
C ARG A 261 10.41 11.03 0.91
N ASN A 262 10.45 12.33 1.19
CA ASN A 262 10.83 12.84 2.50
C ASN A 262 9.72 12.57 3.54
N ILE A 263 8.44 12.75 3.17
CA ILE A 263 7.33 12.36 4.05
C ILE A 263 7.28 10.84 4.21
N GLY A 264 7.65 10.09 3.17
CA GLY A 264 7.77 8.63 3.24
C GLY A 264 8.80 8.19 4.29
N MET A 265 9.98 8.80 4.27
CA MET A 265 11.04 8.57 5.26
C MET A 265 10.61 8.97 6.67
N LEU A 266 10.00 10.14 6.84
CA LEU A 266 9.48 10.59 8.13
C LEU A 266 8.41 9.62 8.67
N GLY A 267 7.45 9.23 7.82
CA GLY A 267 6.40 8.25 8.17
C GLY A 267 6.96 6.90 8.61
N GLY A 268 8.05 6.47 7.98
CA GLY A 268 8.81 5.28 8.35
C GLY A 268 9.49 5.42 9.71
N ALA A 269 10.21 6.53 9.95
CA ALA A 269 10.87 6.82 11.23
C ALA A 269 9.87 6.88 12.40
N MET A 270 8.74 7.56 12.21
CA MET A 270 7.69 7.67 13.22
C MET A 270 6.99 6.33 13.53
N ARG A 271 7.17 5.29 12.70
CA ARG A 271 6.51 3.98 12.89
C ARG A 271 6.90 3.31 14.20
N SER A 272 8.16 3.40 14.62
CA SER A 272 8.64 2.83 15.88
C SER A 272 8.42 3.73 17.09
N GLU A 273 8.00 4.98 16.88
CA GLU A 273 7.92 5.99 17.95
C GLU A 273 6.51 6.13 18.53
N ALA A 274 5.47 6.07 17.70
CA ALA A 274 4.10 6.28 18.15
C ALA A 274 3.06 5.59 17.27
N ASP A 275 2.12 4.89 17.92
CA ASP A 275 0.95 4.26 17.29
C ASP A 275 -0.29 5.18 17.26
N SER A 276 -0.18 6.40 17.79
CA SER A 276 -1.23 7.41 17.79
C SER A 276 -0.68 8.79 17.43
N TYR A 277 -1.57 9.67 16.97
CA TYR A 277 -1.26 11.08 16.82
C TYR A 277 -1.55 11.85 18.13
N SER A 278 -1.09 13.09 18.21
CA SER A 278 -1.34 14.05 19.28
C SER A 278 -1.52 15.45 18.68
N ASN A 279 -1.91 16.43 19.50
CA ASN A 279 -2.03 17.83 19.10
C ASN A 279 -2.86 18.05 17.82
N TRP A 280 -3.96 17.30 17.68
CA TRP A 280 -4.84 17.46 16.53
C TRP A 280 -5.49 18.84 16.52
N TRP A 281 -5.38 19.49 15.37
CA TRP A 281 -6.04 20.73 15.05
C TRP A 281 -6.68 20.60 13.66
N ASP A 282 -7.88 21.13 13.52
CA ASP A 282 -8.53 21.32 12.23
C ASP A 282 -9.39 22.59 12.28
N ASN A 283 -9.71 23.15 11.12
CA ASN A 283 -10.57 24.31 10.99
C ASN A 283 -12.04 23.96 10.73
N GLY A 284 -12.45 22.69 10.86
CA GLY A 284 -13.76 22.20 10.45
C GLY A 284 -13.99 22.11 8.93
N SER A 285 -13.01 22.46 8.11
CA SER A 285 -13.04 22.42 6.64
C SER A 285 -11.88 21.56 6.11
N SER A 286 -10.93 22.15 5.38
CA SER A 286 -9.85 21.46 4.68
C SER A 286 -8.48 21.96 5.10
N GLN A 287 -8.31 22.26 6.39
CA GLN A 287 -7.02 22.43 7.03
C GLN A 287 -6.90 21.50 8.23
N VAL A 288 -5.84 20.72 8.27
CA VAL A 288 -5.56 19.75 9.34
C VAL A 288 -4.10 19.82 9.73
N SER A 289 -3.84 19.68 11.03
CA SER A 289 -2.51 19.48 11.58
C SER A 289 -2.54 18.50 12.74
N PHE A 290 -1.50 17.69 12.89
CA PHE A 290 -1.28 16.87 14.07
C PHE A 290 0.19 16.49 14.21
N SER A 291 0.59 16.07 15.40
CA SER A 291 1.92 15.53 15.67
C SER A 291 1.88 14.02 15.86
N ARG A 292 2.97 13.33 15.54
CA ARG A 292 3.14 11.90 15.80
C ARG A 292 4.60 11.61 16.08
N GLY A 293 4.91 10.99 17.22
CA GLY A 293 6.30 10.79 17.63
C GLY A 293 7.08 12.11 17.57
N SER A 294 8.20 12.10 16.86
CA SER A 294 9.07 13.25 16.61
C SER A 294 8.66 14.14 15.43
N GLY A 295 7.58 13.81 14.72
CA GLY A 295 7.11 14.54 13.54
C GLY A 295 5.86 15.38 13.78
N TRP A 296 5.68 16.38 12.92
CA TRP A 296 4.47 17.19 12.81
C TRP A 296 4.05 17.25 11.34
N PHE A 297 2.76 17.12 11.08
CA PHE A 297 2.17 17.13 9.75
C PHE A 297 1.09 18.20 9.68
N ALA A 298 1.08 18.96 8.59
CA ALA A 298 0.01 19.88 8.25
C ALA A 298 -0.33 19.81 6.76
N VAL A 299 -1.60 19.97 6.45
CA VAL A 299 -2.13 19.98 5.09
C VAL A 299 -3.26 21.01 4.97
N ASN A 300 -3.26 21.73 3.86
CA ASN A 300 -4.27 22.73 3.53
C ASN A 300 -4.72 22.53 2.08
N SER A 301 -6.02 22.32 1.88
CA SER A 301 -6.68 22.35 0.57
C SER A 301 -7.89 23.28 0.55
N ASP A 302 -8.03 24.15 1.55
CA ASP A 302 -8.91 25.30 1.47
C ASP A 302 -8.35 26.34 0.48
N ALA A 303 -9.22 27.23 -0.02
CA ALA A 303 -8.84 28.30 -0.93
C ALA A 303 -8.12 29.49 -0.24
N TRP A 304 -7.87 29.40 1.06
CA TRP A 304 -7.21 30.43 1.87
C TRP A 304 -6.07 29.85 2.70
N ALA A 305 -5.17 30.72 3.16
CA ALA A 305 -3.99 30.32 3.91
C ALA A 305 -4.34 29.72 5.28
N MET A 306 -3.53 28.76 5.73
CA MET A 306 -3.55 28.26 7.10
C MET A 306 -2.69 29.18 7.96
N GLU A 307 -3.32 30.05 8.75
CA GLU A 307 -2.65 31.07 9.55
C GLU A 307 -2.93 30.86 11.05
N GLY A 308 -1.93 31.04 11.91
CA GLY A 308 -2.09 31.04 13.36
C GLY A 308 -1.03 30.26 14.13
N GLY A 309 -1.12 30.33 15.47
CA GLY A 309 -0.28 29.55 16.38
C GLY A 309 -0.85 28.14 16.57
N ILE A 310 -0.33 27.18 15.80
CA ILE A 310 -0.72 25.77 15.90
C ILE A 310 0.22 25.06 16.87
N GLN A 311 -0.35 24.35 17.85
CA GLN A 311 0.44 23.53 18.77
C GLN A 311 1.02 22.33 18.03
N THR A 312 2.34 22.29 17.87
CA THR A 312 3.04 21.20 17.17
C THR A 312 3.46 20.08 18.12
N GLY A 313 3.59 20.35 19.43
CA GLY A 313 4.17 19.41 20.39
C GLY A 313 5.67 19.14 20.21
N LEU A 314 6.32 19.78 19.22
CA LEU A 314 7.75 19.66 18.99
C LEU A 314 8.55 20.56 19.94
N ALA A 315 9.81 20.23 20.16
CA ALA A 315 10.73 21.09 20.88
C ALA A 315 10.92 22.43 20.15
N ALA A 316 11.25 23.49 20.88
CA ALA A 316 11.56 24.77 20.26
C ALA A 316 12.80 24.63 19.35
N GLY A 317 12.65 25.01 18.07
CA GLY A 317 13.71 24.84 17.08
C GLY A 317 13.32 25.37 15.71
N LYS A 318 14.25 25.28 14.77
CA LYS A 318 14.00 25.50 13.34
C LYS A 318 13.83 24.14 12.67
N TYR A 319 12.77 24.01 11.87
CA TYR A 319 12.42 22.78 11.18
C TYR A 319 12.31 23.05 9.68
N CYS A 320 12.74 22.09 8.85
CA CYS A 320 12.62 22.16 7.40
C CYS A 320 11.24 21.62 6.97
N ASP A 321 10.61 22.25 5.98
CA ASP A 321 9.40 21.69 5.36
C ASP A 321 9.80 20.55 4.40
N LEU A 322 9.65 19.32 4.89
CA LEU A 322 9.96 18.10 4.15
C LEU A 322 9.05 17.89 2.93
N ALA A 323 7.89 18.54 2.85
CA ALA A 323 7.04 18.46 1.67
C ALA A 323 7.64 19.20 0.46
N GLN A 324 8.51 20.19 0.71
CA GLN A 324 9.05 21.09 -0.31
C GLN A 324 10.57 20.99 -0.50
N SER A 325 11.29 20.52 0.51
CA SER A 325 12.76 20.60 0.56
C SER A 325 13.40 19.41 1.26
N ASP A 326 14.69 19.22 0.99
CA ASP A 326 15.55 18.28 1.71
C ASP A 326 16.07 18.88 3.01
N LEU A 327 16.53 18.01 3.93
CA LEU A 327 16.99 18.40 5.26
C LEU A 327 18.20 19.36 5.26
N ASP A 328 18.92 19.46 4.14
CA ASP A 328 20.19 20.19 4.02
C ASP A 328 20.13 21.45 3.12
N SER A 329 18.94 21.99 2.83
CA SER A 329 18.79 23.27 2.10
C SER A 329 18.77 24.50 3.01
#